data_AF-Q00TV3-F1
#
_entry.id   AF-Q00TV3-F1
#
_cell.length_a   1.000
_cell.length_b   1.000
_cell.length_c   1.000
_cell.angle_alpha   90.00
_cell.angle_beta   90.00
_cell.angle_gamma   90.00
#
_symmetry.space_group_name_H-M   'P 1'
#
loop_
_entity.id
_entity.type
_entity.pdbx_description
1 polymer ?
#
loop_
_entity_poly.entity_id
_entity_poly.type
_entity_poly.pdbx_seq_one_letter_code
_entity_poly.pdbx_strand_id
1 'polypeptide(L)'
;MTKILDGSVFHLERRRGVLVGTDVHGNAYYEDVEAQQGRSRWVAYANPNDYSPANVPREWHGWLHYVNDEPGLPNAMEPMYEDPVPTFIRGQSDAGTYLPKGHFHRDGGPSRDWKKYQSWTPN
;
A
#
# COMPACT_ATOMS: atom_id res chain seq x y z
N MET A 1 -25.15 -18.46 -11.86
CA MET A 1 -24.76 -18.02 -10.50
C MET A 1 -24.28 -16.57 -10.61
N THR A 2 -25.12 -15.61 -10.25
CA THR A 2 -24.73 -14.19 -10.21
C THR A 2 -23.83 -13.99 -8.99
N LYS A 3 -22.52 -13.77 -9.20
CA LYS A 3 -21.64 -13.37 -8.09
C LYS A 3 -22.19 -12.04 -7.56
N ILE A 4 -22.62 -12.01 -6.29
CA ILE A 4 -22.92 -10.75 -5.61
C ILE A 4 -21.56 -10.10 -5.38
N LEU A 5 -21.23 -9.13 -6.22
CA LEU A 5 -20.04 -8.30 -6.04
C LEU A 5 -20.30 -7.30 -4.92
N ASP A 6 -19.25 -6.91 -4.20
CA ASP A 6 -19.32 -5.77 -3.30
C ASP A 6 -19.79 -4.51 -4.05
N GLY A 7 -20.58 -3.66 -3.39
CA GLY A 7 -21.18 -2.48 -4.02
C GLY A 7 -20.16 -1.52 -4.62
N SER A 8 -18.95 -1.45 -4.05
CA SER A 8 -17.86 -0.62 -4.59
C SER A 8 -17.29 -1.19 -5.90
N VAL A 9 -17.11 -2.51 -5.97
CA VAL A 9 -16.63 -3.20 -7.17
C VAL A 9 -17.63 -3.04 -8.31
N PHE A 10 -18.93 -3.20 -8.00
CA PHE A 10 -19.99 -3.00 -8.99
C PHE A 10 -20.01 -1.57 -9.55
N HIS A 11 -19.78 -0.56 -8.71
CA HIS A 11 -19.70 0.83 -9.16
C HIS A 11 -18.51 1.05 -10.11
N LEU A 12 -17.36 0.44 -9.82
CA LEU A 12 -16.16 0.55 -10.65
C LEU A 12 -16.34 -0.14 -12.01
N GLU A 13 -16.95 -1.34 -12.06
CA GLU A 13 -17.25 -2.05 -13.32
C GLU A 13 -18.18 -1.26 -14.25
N ARG A 14 -19.04 -0.41 -13.68
CA ARG A 14 -20.01 0.38 -14.44
C ARG A 14 -19.48 1.74 -14.89
N ARG A 15 -18.33 2.17 -14.35
CA ARG A 15 -17.65 3.38 -14.80
C ARG A 15 -17.07 3.16 -16.19
N ARG A 16 -16.97 4.24 -16.94
CA ARG A 16 -16.32 4.27 -18.26
C ARG A 16 -15.10 5.14 -18.12
N GLY A 17 -13.95 4.63 -18.56
CA GLY A 17 -12.67 5.33 -18.52
C GLY A 17 -11.66 4.63 -19.40
N VAL A 18 -10.60 5.33 -19.76
CA VAL A 18 -9.49 4.80 -20.55
C VAL A 18 -8.53 4.08 -19.61
N LEU A 19 -8.09 2.88 -19.97
CA LEU A 19 -7.05 2.16 -19.26
C LEU A 19 -5.71 2.88 -19.50
N VAL A 20 -5.11 3.39 -18.43
CA VAL A 20 -3.84 4.12 -18.48
C VAL A 20 -2.67 3.15 -18.32
N GLY A 21 -2.80 2.15 -17.46
CA GLY A 21 -1.79 1.12 -17.28
C GLY A 21 -2.10 0.15 -16.14
N THR A 22 -1.18 -0.78 -15.92
CA THR A 22 -1.27 -1.80 -14.86
C THR A 22 0.02 -1.81 -14.05
N ASP A 23 -0.08 -2.03 -12.74
CA ASP A 23 1.10 -2.17 -11.88
C ASP A 23 1.61 -3.62 -11.77
N VAL A 24 2.68 -3.79 -10.99
CA VAL A 24 3.32 -5.08 -10.70
C VAL A 24 2.42 -6.04 -9.90
N HIS A 25 1.42 -5.53 -9.18
CA HIS A 25 0.46 -6.31 -8.40
C HIS A 25 -0.78 -6.69 -9.22
N GLY A 26 -0.87 -6.25 -10.48
CA GLY A 26 -2.01 -6.47 -11.36
C GLY A 26 -3.18 -5.50 -11.14
N ASN A 27 -3.00 -4.42 -10.38
CA ASN A 27 -4.00 -3.36 -10.29
C ASN A 27 -4.04 -2.57 -11.60
N ALA A 28 -5.24 -2.24 -12.07
CA ALA A 28 -5.45 -1.50 -13.30
C ALA A 28 -5.90 -0.06 -13.01
N TYR A 29 -5.28 0.91 -13.67
CA TYR A 29 -5.51 2.33 -13.44
C TYR A 29 -6.26 2.96 -14.62
N TYR A 30 -7.28 3.74 -14.30
CA TYR A 30 -8.18 4.32 -15.30
C TYR A 30 -8.32 5.82 -15.12
N GLU A 31 -8.52 6.51 -16.24
CA GLU A 31 -8.79 7.94 -16.28
C GLU A 31 -9.99 8.27 -17.17
N ASP A 32 -10.81 9.20 -16.71
CA ASP A 32 -11.89 9.84 -17.45
C ASP A 32 -11.84 11.35 -17.21
N VAL A 33 -11.38 12.10 -18.21
CA VAL A 33 -11.23 13.56 -18.15
C VAL A 33 -12.58 14.31 -18.17
N GLU A 34 -13.66 13.65 -18.61
CA GLU A 34 -15.01 14.23 -18.64
C GLU A 34 -15.72 14.07 -17.28
N ALA A 35 -15.22 13.17 -16.43
CA ALA A 35 -15.77 12.97 -15.10
C ALA A 35 -15.50 14.16 -14.16
N GLN A 36 -16.29 14.22 -13.09
CA GLN A 36 -16.12 15.22 -12.04
C GLN A 36 -14.69 15.23 -11.48
N GLN A 37 -14.13 16.43 -11.27
CA GLN A 37 -12.83 16.62 -10.65
C GLN A 37 -12.72 15.87 -9.31
N GLY A 38 -11.59 15.20 -9.09
CA GLY A 38 -11.35 14.32 -7.95
C GLY A 38 -11.91 12.90 -8.09
N ARG A 39 -12.70 12.63 -9.14
CA ARG A 39 -13.23 11.30 -9.47
C ARG A 39 -12.83 10.81 -10.86
N SER A 40 -12.03 11.60 -11.59
CA SER A 40 -11.54 11.30 -12.93
C SER A 40 -10.52 10.18 -12.96
N ARG A 41 -9.72 10.00 -11.90
CA ARG A 41 -8.76 8.90 -11.76
C ARG A 41 -9.25 7.87 -10.73
N TRP A 42 -9.11 6.59 -11.04
CA TRP A 42 -9.38 5.51 -10.08
C TRP A 42 -8.54 4.26 -10.38
N VAL A 43 -8.50 3.37 -9.40
CA VAL A 43 -7.85 2.07 -9.48
C VAL A 43 -8.88 0.95 -9.36
N ALA A 44 -8.75 -0.07 -10.19
CA ALA A 44 -9.42 -1.35 -10.03
C ALA A 44 -8.37 -2.36 -9.53
N TYR A 45 -8.55 -2.81 -8.28
CA TYR A 45 -7.63 -3.76 -7.67
C TYR A 45 -7.73 -5.14 -8.30
N ALA A 46 -6.59 -5.84 -8.40
CA ALA A 46 -6.53 -7.20 -8.95
C ALA A 46 -7.41 -8.20 -8.17
N ASN A 47 -7.48 -8.06 -6.84
CA ASN A 47 -8.31 -8.91 -5.99
C ASN A 47 -9.52 -8.13 -5.44
N PRO A 48 -10.74 -8.41 -5.93
CA PRO A 48 -11.95 -7.71 -5.49
C PRO A 48 -12.43 -8.12 -4.09
N ASN A 49 -11.92 -9.20 -3.50
CA ASN A 49 -12.33 -9.68 -2.17
C ASN A 49 -11.36 -9.27 -1.06
N ASP A 50 -10.10 -8.98 -1.39
CA ASP A 50 -9.07 -8.55 -0.44
C ASP A 50 -8.23 -7.44 -1.06
N TYR A 51 -8.82 -6.25 -1.11
CA TYR A 51 -8.14 -5.03 -1.52
C TYR A 51 -7.91 -4.09 -0.34
N SER A 52 -6.86 -3.29 -0.45
CA SER A 52 -6.49 -2.24 0.51
C SER A 52 -5.94 -1.03 -0.26
N PRO A 53 -6.23 0.21 0.17
CA PRO A 53 -5.63 1.42 -0.39
C PRO A 53 -4.09 1.40 -0.40
N ALA A 54 -3.49 0.70 0.57
CA ALA A 54 -2.03 0.58 0.70
C ALA A 54 -1.39 -0.38 -0.32
N ASN A 55 -2.18 -1.11 -1.12
CA ASN A 55 -1.65 -2.01 -2.15
C ASN A 55 -1.22 -1.27 -3.42
N VAL A 56 -1.51 0.04 -3.53
CA VAL A 56 -1.06 0.88 -4.63
C VAL A 56 0.44 1.19 -4.45
N PRO A 57 1.32 0.84 -5.40
CA PRO A 57 2.75 1.12 -5.29
C PRO A 57 3.04 2.63 -5.44
N ARG A 58 4.24 3.04 -4.99
CA ARG A 58 4.69 4.44 -5.03
C ARG A 58 4.56 5.09 -6.41
N GLU A 59 4.84 4.31 -7.46
CA GLU A 59 4.86 4.76 -8.87
C GLU A 59 3.49 5.30 -9.30
N TRP A 60 2.42 4.69 -8.79
CA TRP A 60 1.04 5.00 -9.12
C TRP A 60 0.34 5.84 -8.06
N HIS A 61 0.85 5.84 -6.82
CA HIS A 61 0.26 6.57 -5.71
C HIS A 61 0.21 8.09 -5.95
N GLY A 62 1.28 8.66 -6.53
CA GLY A 62 1.33 10.09 -6.85
C GLY A 62 0.30 10.49 -7.91
N TRP A 63 0.21 9.72 -8.99
CA TRP A 63 -0.70 9.98 -10.10
C TRP A 63 -2.17 9.88 -9.69
N LEU A 64 -2.50 8.85 -8.90
CA LEU A 64 -3.85 8.61 -8.40
C LEU A 64 -4.35 9.75 -7.48
N HIS A 65 -3.43 10.38 -6.72
CA HIS A 65 -3.74 11.47 -5.79
C HIS A 65 -3.52 12.87 -6.38
N TYR A 66 -3.35 12.98 -7.71
CA TYR A 66 -3.12 14.26 -8.40
C TYR A 66 -1.87 15.02 -7.91
N VAL A 67 -0.86 14.30 -7.40
CA VAL A 67 0.43 14.89 -7.01
C VAL A 67 1.30 15.12 -8.24
N ASN A 68 1.24 14.20 -9.20
CA ASN A 68 1.88 14.29 -10.51
C ASN A 68 0.90 13.84 -11.61
N ASP A 69 1.20 14.21 -12.85
CA ASP A 69 0.42 13.80 -14.02
C ASP A 69 1.08 12.68 -14.82
N GLU A 70 2.24 12.19 -14.38
CA GLU A 70 2.97 11.09 -15.02
C GLU A 70 2.53 9.73 -14.45
N PRO A 71 1.77 8.91 -15.21
CA PRO A 71 1.30 7.62 -14.72
C PRO A 71 2.44 6.60 -14.65
N GLY A 72 2.59 5.93 -13.51
CA GLY A 72 3.55 4.83 -13.34
C GLY A 72 5.03 5.25 -13.39
N LEU A 73 5.32 6.55 -13.34
CA LEU A 73 6.67 7.13 -13.26
C LEU A 73 7.73 6.45 -14.16
N PRO A 74 7.51 6.35 -15.49
CA PRO A 74 8.39 5.60 -16.38
C PRO A 74 9.83 6.17 -16.47
N ASN A 75 10.00 7.46 -16.13
CA ASN A 75 11.28 8.17 -16.17
C ASN A 75 11.86 8.43 -14.76
N ALA A 76 11.28 7.85 -13.70
CA ALA A 76 11.80 8.07 -12.36
C ALA A 76 13.16 7.40 -12.16
N MET A 77 14.01 8.08 -11.41
CA MET A 77 15.27 7.50 -10.96
C MET A 77 14.98 6.45 -9.88
N GLU A 78 15.61 5.29 -9.99
CA GLU A 78 15.54 4.26 -8.95
C GLU A 78 16.12 4.78 -7.62
N PRO A 79 15.48 4.45 -6.49
CA PRO A 79 16.00 4.85 -5.19
C PRO A 79 17.33 4.15 -4.90
N MET A 80 18.26 4.85 -4.25
CA MET A 80 19.57 4.29 -3.86
C MET A 80 19.44 3.07 -2.92
N TYR A 81 18.34 2.99 -2.18
CA TYR A 81 18.02 1.87 -1.30
C TYR A 81 16.54 1.55 -1.46
N GLU A 82 16.23 0.28 -1.68
CA GLU A 82 14.88 -0.24 -1.79
C GLU A 82 14.72 -1.43 -0.85
N ASP A 83 13.63 -1.45 -0.09
CA ASP A 83 13.23 -2.65 0.64
C ASP A 83 12.72 -3.68 -0.38
N PRO A 84 13.22 -4.92 -0.39
CA PRO A 84 12.95 -5.90 -1.45
C PRO A 84 11.48 -6.35 -1.49
N VAL A 85 10.72 -6.16 -0.40
CA VAL A 85 9.32 -6.54 -0.30
C VAL A 85 8.58 -5.55 0.60
N PRO A 86 8.21 -4.34 0.12
CA PRO A 86 7.43 -3.39 0.90
C PRO A 86 5.95 -3.79 0.85
N THR A 87 5.63 -5.04 1.19
CA THR A 87 4.24 -5.48 1.24
C THR A 87 3.58 -4.91 2.48
N PHE A 88 2.50 -4.17 2.28
CA PHE A 88 1.62 -3.81 3.38
C PHE A 88 1.10 -5.08 4.05
N ILE A 89 1.35 -5.20 5.35
CA ILE A 89 0.80 -6.27 6.17
C ILE A 89 -0.36 -5.67 6.96
N ARG A 90 -1.57 -6.14 6.63
CA ARG A 90 -2.77 -5.84 7.40
C ARG A 90 -2.56 -6.48 8.77
N GLY A 91 -2.38 -5.68 9.82
CA GLY A 91 -2.00 -6.09 11.17
C GLY A 91 -3.00 -7.01 11.90
N GLN A 92 -3.34 -8.14 11.29
CA GLN A 92 -4.19 -9.19 11.84
C GLN A 92 -3.42 -10.09 12.82
N SER A 93 -2.09 -10.04 12.81
CA SER A 93 -1.23 -10.79 13.71
C SER A 93 0.11 -10.08 13.94
N ASP A 94 0.80 -10.44 15.02
CA ASP A 94 2.17 -9.99 15.31
C ASP A 94 3.17 -10.47 14.24
N ALA A 95 2.88 -11.60 13.58
CA ALA A 95 3.69 -12.10 12.48
C ALA A 95 3.68 -11.13 11.29
N GLY A 96 4.85 -10.56 10.98
CA GLY A 96 5.04 -9.64 9.86
C GLY A 96 4.70 -8.17 10.17
N THR A 97 4.13 -7.86 11.35
CA THR A 97 3.92 -6.47 11.77
C THR A 97 5.19 -5.90 12.36
N TYR A 98 5.50 -4.62 12.08
CA TYR A 98 6.62 -3.94 12.74
C TYR A 98 6.33 -3.77 14.24
N LEU A 99 7.20 -4.34 15.08
CA LEU A 99 7.15 -4.19 16.52
C LEU A 99 8.30 -3.29 17.01
N PRO A 100 8.03 -2.26 17.85
CA PRO A 100 9.07 -1.39 18.35
C PRO A 100 10.07 -2.13 19.24
N LYS A 101 11.27 -1.56 19.41
CA LYS A 101 12.44 -2.29 19.95
C LYS A 101 12.31 -2.82 21.38
N GLY A 102 11.31 -2.39 22.13
CA GLY A 102 11.02 -2.90 23.48
C GLY A 102 9.59 -3.42 23.65
N HIS A 103 8.92 -3.72 22.53
CA HIS A 103 7.63 -4.38 22.56
C HIS A 103 7.78 -5.79 23.15
N PHE A 104 6.84 -6.19 24.02
CA PHE A 104 6.89 -7.47 24.72
C PHE A 104 6.84 -8.69 23.78
N HIS A 105 6.09 -8.61 22.68
CA HIS A 105 5.93 -9.70 21.70
C HIS A 105 6.98 -9.68 20.57
N ARG A 106 8.04 -8.87 20.69
CA ARG A 106 9.09 -8.81 19.65
C ARG A 106 10.02 -10.02 19.77
N ASP A 107 9.90 -10.94 18.83
CA ASP A 107 10.77 -12.11 18.75
C ASP A 107 12.22 -11.74 18.35
N GLY A 108 13.21 -12.54 18.79
CA GLY A 108 14.58 -12.46 18.30
C GLY A 108 15.60 -11.66 19.13
N GLY A 109 15.29 -11.27 20.37
CA GLY A 109 16.29 -10.72 21.29
C GLY A 109 15.69 -10.12 22.57
N PRO A 110 16.54 -9.77 23.56
CA PRO A 110 16.06 -9.07 24.75
C PRO A 110 15.39 -7.75 24.35
N SER A 111 14.26 -7.44 24.99
CA SER A 111 13.62 -6.13 24.89
C SER A 111 14.67 -5.06 25.16
N ARG A 112 14.79 -4.08 24.26
CA ARG A 112 15.81 -3.03 24.39
C ARG A 112 15.60 -2.32 25.73
N ASP A 113 16.65 -2.21 26.54
CA ASP A 113 16.63 -1.35 27.72
C ASP A 113 17.07 0.06 27.33
N TRP A 114 16.31 1.08 27.73
CA TRP A 114 16.61 2.50 27.48
C TRP A 114 17.30 3.18 28.68
N LYS A 115 17.67 2.42 29.72
CA LYS A 115 18.48 2.96 30.82
C LYS A 115 19.74 3.62 30.26
N LYS A 116 19.91 4.90 30.62
CA LYS A 116 21.11 5.70 30.31
C LYS A 116 22.22 5.52 31.34
N TYR A 117 21.99 4.68 32.34
CA TYR A 117 22.89 4.41 33.44
C TYR A 117 23.06 2.90 33.58
N GLN A 118 24.20 2.51 34.14
CA GLN A 118 24.43 1.13 34.57
C GLN A 118 24.12 1.05 36.06
N SER A 119 23.25 0.11 36.45
CA SER A 119 22.96 -0.13 37.86
C SER A 119 24.15 -0.83 38.52
N TRP A 120 24.52 -0.42 39.73
CA TRP A 120 25.45 -1.19 40.54
C TRP A 120 24.79 -2.52 40.95
N THR A 121 25.50 -3.64 40.77
CA THR A 121 25.03 -4.97 41.15
C THR A 121 25.93 -5.51 42.24
N PRO A 122 25.45 -5.68 43.49
CA PRO A 122 26.23 -6.30 44.56
C PRO A 122 26.53 -7.77 44.24
N ASN A 123 27.68 -8.25 44.72
CA ASN A 123 28.03 -9.68 44.74
C ASN A 123 27.33 -10.39 45.90
#